data_AF-A0A1A8PTI2-F1
#
_entry.id   AF-A0A1A8PTI2-F1
#
_cell.length_a   1.000
_cell.length_b   1.000
_cell.length_c   1.000
_cell.angle_alpha   90.00
_cell.angle_beta   90.00
_cell.angle_gamma   90.00
#
_symmetry.space_group_name_H-M   'P 1'
#
loop_
_entity.id
_entity.type
_entity.pdbx_description
1 polymer ?
#
loop_
_entity_poly.entity_id
_entity_poly.type
_entity_poly.pdbx_seq_one_letter_code
_entity_poly.pdbx_strand_id
1 'polypeptide(L)'
;LYAGNGAAAALYSTLSDTRTVSTGSPQGCVLTPLLYILYTNMCQSKHERRTIIKYADDSVLVSLLREGDYSHGPVLEDFISWCDESYLQLNVIKTKDMIIDFRRKPQQQRDLSIIKGQTIEQVKSYKYLETRLLIGS
;
A
#
# COMPACT_ATOMS: atom_id res chain seq x y z
N LEU A 1 -15.36 -0.01 -18.31
CA LEU A 1 -15.31 0.08 -19.79
C LEU A 1 -13.91 -0.27 -20.26
N TYR A 2 -13.64 -1.56 -20.46
CA TYR A 2 -12.69 -2.05 -21.44
C TYR A 2 -13.26 -3.38 -21.94
N ALA A 3 -13.70 -3.37 -23.20
CA ALA A 3 -13.97 -4.59 -23.95
C ALA A 3 -12.62 -5.23 -24.33
N GLY A 4 -12.62 -6.56 -24.44
CA GLY A 4 -11.43 -7.40 -24.40
C GLY A 4 -10.30 -6.99 -25.34
N ASN A 5 -9.14 -6.73 -24.74
CA ASN A 5 -7.86 -6.83 -25.43
C ASN A 5 -7.15 -8.05 -24.85
N GLY A 6 -7.16 -9.14 -25.61
CA GLY A 6 -6.43 -10.34 -25.23
C GLY A 6 -4.92 -10.11 -25.26
N ALA A 7 -4.19 -10.85 -24.45
CA ALA A 7 -2.73 -10.86 -24.44
C ALA A 7 -2.23 -12.16 -25.08
N ALA A 8 -1.19 -12.06 -25.92
CA ALA A 8 -0.48 -13.20 -26.50
C ALA A 8 1.03 -12.97 -26.33
N ALA A 9 1.77 -14.03 -25.99
CA ALA A 9 3.23 -14.02 -25.87
C ALA A 9 3.85 -14.71 -27.11
N ALA A 10 4.98 -14.20 -27.58
CA ALA A 10 5.71 -14.79 -28.71
C ALA A 10 7.15 -15.15 -28.31
N LEU A 11 7.56 -16.39 -28.61
CA LEU A 11 8.96 -16.81 -28.53
C LEU A 11 9.33 -17.48 -29.86
N TYR A 12 10.39 -17.01 -30.51
CA TYR A 12 10.96 -17.59 -31.74
C TYR A 12 9.92 -18.04 -32.79
N SER A 13 9.04 -17.12 -33.23
CA SER A 13 8.01 -17.28 -34.27
C SER A 13 6.73 -18.06 -33.93
N THR A 14 6.54 -18.51 -32.68
CA THR A 14 5.27 -19.10 -32.23
C THR A 14 4.49 -18.10 -31.38
N LEU A 15 3.28 -17.74 -31.81
CA LEU A 15 2.31 -16.95 -31.04
C LEU A 15 1.48 -17.89 -30.16
N SER A 16 1.34 -17.57 -28.87
CA SER A 16 0.40 -18.26 -27.99
C SER A 16 -1.05 -17.87 -28.30
N ASP A 17 -2.01 -18.73 -27.96
CA ASP A 17 -3.45 -18.40 -28.06
C ASP A 17 -3.80 -17.11 -27.31
N THR A 18 -4.65 -16.28 -27.92
CA THR A 18 -5.16 -15.04 -27.35
C THR A 18 -5.99 -15.34 -26.11
N ARG A 19 -5.49 -15.00 -24.92
CA ARG A 19 -6.26 -15.12 -23.67
C ARG A 19 -6.92 -13.80 -23.31
N THR A 20 -8.24 -13.86 -23.10
CA THR A 20 -9.02 -12.73 -22.56
C THR A 20 -8.59 -12.49 -21.12
N VAL A 21 -7.93 -11.37 -20.87
CA VAL A 21 -7.56 -10.93 -19.52
C VAL A 21 -8.79 -10.29 -18.90
N SER A 22 -9.40 -10.94 -17.91
CA SER A 22 -10.62 -10.47 -17.22
C SER A 22 -10.33 -9.49 -16.08
N THR A 23 -9.07 -9.37 -15.64
CA THR A 23 -8.63 -8.44 -14.61
C THR A 23 -7.21 -7.93 -14.90
N GLY A 24 -6.99 -6.62 -14.78
CA GLY A 24 -5.72 -5.98 -15.12
C GLY A 24 -5.56 -5.65 -16.61
N SER A 25 -4.46 -4.99 -16.94
CA SER A 25 -4.11 -4.58 -18.30
C SER A 25 -2.79 -5.25 -18.69
N PRO A 26 -2.55 -5.55 -19.99
CA PRO A 26 -1.31 -6.18 -20.42
C PRO A 26 -0.07 -5.42 -19.92
N GLN A 27 0.89 -6.14 -19.32
CA GLN A 27 2.17 -5.55 -18.93
C GLN A 27 2.86 -4.94 -20.16
N GLY A 28 3.33 -3.69 -20.04
CA GLY A 28 3.95 -2.95 -21.15
C GLY A 28 3.03 -1.96 -21.86
N CYS A 29 1.76 -1.87 -21.48
CA CYS A 29 0.90 -0.79 -21.95
C CYS A 29 1.22 0.51 -21.18
N VAL A 30 1.58 1.56 -21.92
CA VAL A 30 1.93 2.89 -21.38
C VAL A 30 0.79 3.51 -20.55
N LEU A 31 -0.45 3.10 -20.83
CA LEU A 31 -1.63 3.62 -20.16
C LEU A 31 -1.94 2.93 -18.81
N THR A 32 -1.43 1.71 -18.59
CA THR A 32 -1.73 0.94 -17.37
C THR A 32 -1.33 1.66 -16.08
N PRO A 33 -0.13 2.26 -15.96
CA PRO A 33 0.25 2.98 -14.75
C PRO A 33 -0.66 4.18 -14.47
N LEU A 34 -1.05 4.92 -15.51
CA LEU A 34 -1.95 6.07 -15.38
C LEU A 34 -3.34 5.64 -14.90
N LEU A 35 -3.89 4.58 -15.50
CA LEU A 35 -5.19 4.04 -15.09
C LEU A 35 -5.14 3.52 -13.65
N TYR A 36 -4.04 2.90 -13.22
CA TYR A 36 -3.88 2.45 -11.85
C TYR A 36 -3.83 3.62 -10.85
N ILE A 37 -3.11 4.69 -11.18
CA ILE A 37 -3.09 5.92 -10.37
C ILE A 37 -4.50 6.50 -10.25
N LEU A 38 -5.23 6.62 -11.35
CA LEU A 38 -6.61 7.12 -11.35
C LEU A 38 -7.55 6.22 -10.55
N TYR A 39 -7.42 4.90 -10.70
CA TYR A 39 -8.19 3.91 -9.99
C TYR A 39 -8.02 4.01 -8.47
N THR A 40 -6.76 4.11 -8.02
CA THR A 40 -6.45 4.19 -6.60
C THR A 40 -6.62 5.60 -6.03
N ASN A 41 -6.85 6.62 -6.85
CA ASN A 41 -6.91 8.02 -6.42
C ASN A 41 -7.97 8.29 -5.33
N MET A 42 -9.07 7.53 -5.34
CA MET A 42 -10.16 7.65 -4.36
C MET A 42 -9.80 7.13 -2.96
N CYS A 43 -8.71 6.35 -2.82
CA CYS A 43 -8.18 5.95 -1.53
C CYS A 43 -7.51 7.14 -0.84
N GLN A 44 -8.27 7.88 -0.02
CA GLN A 44 -7.79 9.04 0.70
C GLN A 44 -8.20 8.94 2.17
N SER A 45 -7.35 9.44 3.06
CA SER A 45 -7.70 9.50 4.47
C SER A 45 -8.77 10.57 4.70
N LYS A 46 -9.79 10.22 5.48
CA LYS A 46 -10.83 11.15 5.96
C LYS A 46 -10.52 11.69 7.36
N HIS A 47 -9.38 11.28 7.93
CA HIS A 47 -9.03 11.54 9.32
C HIS A 47 -7.96 12.61 9.41
N GLU A 48 -8.18 13.60 10.28
CA GLU A 48 -7.16 14.61 10.56
C GLU A 48 -5.87 13.95 11.08
N ARG A 49 -4.71 14.52 10.72
CA ARG A 49 -3.37 14.03 11.14
C ARG A 49 -3.03 12.61 10.64
N ARG A 50 -3.84 12.03 9.76
CA ARG A 50 -3.58 10.76 9.09
C ARG A 50 -3.51 11.02 7.59
N THR A 51 -2.58 10.39 6.90
CA THR A 51 -2.42 10.59 5.45
C THR A 51 -2.05 9.28 4.79
N ILE A 52 -2.60 9.05 3.61
CA ILE A 52 -2.26 7.91 2.76
C ILE A 52 -1.49 8.46 1.56
N ILE A 53 -0.25 8.03 1.40
CA ILE A 53 0.62 8.38 0.29
C ILE A 53 0.74 7.13 -0.59
N LYS A 54 0.60 7.29 -1.91
CA LYS A 54 0.60 6.18 -2.87
C LYS A 54 1.64 6.45 -3.95
N TYR A 55 2.40 5.43 -4.33
CA TYR A 55 3.33 5.46 -5.45
C TYR A 55 3.29 4.11 -6.16
N ALA A 56 2.72 4.08 -7.37
CA ALA A 56 2.40 2.81 -8.03
C ALA A 56 1.68 1.87 -7.04
N ASP A 57 2.11 0.61 -6.93
CA ASP A 57 1.58 -0.39 -6.01
C ASP A 57 1.99 -0.19 -4.54
N ASP A 58 2.98 0.65 -4.26
CA ASP A 58 3.40 0.96 -2.89
C ASP A 58 2.46 2.00 -2.25
N SER A 59 2.14 1.80 -0.97
CA SER A 59 1.35 2.74 -0.18
C SER A 59 1.94 2.90 1.22
N VAL A 60 1.87 4.12 1.75
CA VAL A 60 2.31 4.48 3.10
C VAL A 60 1.18 5.18 3.82
N LEU A 61 0.81 4.64 4.99
CA LEU A 61 -0.11 5.28 5.92
C LEU A 61 0.71 5.98 6.99
N VAL A 62 0.64 7.32 7.00
CA VAL A 62 1.31 8.17 7.99
C VAL A 62 0.31 8.62 9.03
N SER A 63 0.71 8.59 10.29
CA SER A 63 -0.13 9.00 11.42
C SER A 63 0.67 9.84 12.40
N LEU A 64 0.26 11.10 12.58
CA LEU A 64 0.84 11.97 13.61
C LEU A 64 0.10 11.74 14.93
N LEU A 65 0.69 10.90 15.78
CA LEU A 65 0.14 10.50 17.09
C LEU A 65 0.45 11.55 18.17
N ARG A 66 -0.55 11.91 18.98
CA ARG A 66 -0.44 12.76 20.17
C ARG A 66 -0.55 11.94 21.45
N GLU A 67 -0.48 12.62 22.59
CA GLU A 67 -0.77 12.02 23.89
C GLU A 67 -2.21 11.48 23.90
N GLY A 68 -2.37 10.22 24.33
CA GLY A 68 -3.64 9.50 24.24
C GLY A 68 -3.90 8.76 22.92
N ASP A 69 -3.13 9.01 21.86
CA ASP A 69 -3.16 8.16 20.66
C ASP A 69 -2.22 6.96 20.88
N TYR A 70 -2.71 5.74 20.66
CA TYR A 70 -1.91 4.51 20.85
C TYR A 70 -1.64 3.76 19.54
N SER A 71 -2.38 4.06 18.46
CA SER A 71 -2.32 3.31 17.20
C SER A 71 -2.66 4.16 15.97
N HIS A 72 -2.63 3.53 14.79
CA HIS A 72 -3.16 4.09 13.55
C HIS A 72 -4.67 4.42 13.62
N GLY A 73 -5.40 3.86 14.56
CA GLY A 73 -6.83 4.12 14.74
C GLY A 73 -7.65 3.80 13.48
N PRO A 74 -8.75 4.54 13.20
CA PRO A 74 -9.72 4.18 12.17
C PRO A 74 -9.18 4.24 10.74
N VAL A 75 -8.11 5.01 10.47
CA VAL A 75 -7.57 5.12 9.10
C VAL A 75 -6.99 3.79 8.61
N LEU A 76 -6.48 2.94 9.50
CA LEU A 76 -5.93 1.64 9.10
C LEU A 76 -7.06 0.71 8.65
N GLU A 77 -8.15 0.65 9.42
CA GLU A 77 -9.31 -0.17 9.08
C GLU A 77 -10.00 0.32 7.80
N ASP A 78 -10.18 1.63 7.66
CA ASP A 78 -10.75 2.23 6.44
C ASP A 78 -9.88 1.90 5.21
N PHE A 79 -8.56 1.93 5.35
CA PHE A 79 -7.64 1.57 4.27
C PHE A 79 -7.73 0.08 3.90
N ILE A 80 -7.84 -0.81 4.87
CA ILE A 80 -8.01 -2.25 4.65
C ILE A 80 -9.34 -2.51 3.94
N SER A 81 -10.45 -1.94 4.43
CA SER A 81 -11.78 -2.09 3.81
C SER A 81 -11.77 -1.58 2.38
N TRP A 82 -11.17 -0.41 2.14
CA TRP A 82 -11.07 0.15 0.79
C TRP A 82 -10.28 -0.76 -0.16
N CYS A 83 -9.19 -1.36 0.32
CA CYS A 83 -8.43 -2.33 -0.49
C CYS A 83 -9.29 -3.55 -0.85
N ASP A 84 -10.02 -4.11 0.12
CA ASP A 84 -10.87 -5.28 -0.10
C ASP A 84 -12.03 -4.97 -1.07
N GLU A 85 -12.71 -3.83 -0.90
CA GLU A 85 -13.76 -3.34 -1.80
C GLU A 85 -13.24 -3.02 -3.21
N SER A 86 -11.98 -2.62 -3.30
CA SER A 86 -11.28 -2.33 -4.56
C SER A 86 -10.56 -3.54 -5.14
N TYR A 87 -10.81 -4.75 -4.63
CA TYR A 87 -10.17 -5.99 -5.11
C TYR A 87 -8.63 -5.93 -5.12
N LEU A 88 -8.04 -5.15 -4.20
CA LEU A 88 -6.60 -5.01 -4.01
C LEU A 88 -6.15 -5.87 -2.83
N GLN A 89 -5.13 -6.69 -3.05
CA GLN A 89 -4.59 -7.57 -2.02
C GLN A 89 -3.39 -6.91 -1.32
N LEU A 90 -3.53 -6.67 -0.02
CA LEU A 90 -2.42 -6.22 0.81
C LEU A 90 -1.42 -7.35 1.05
N ASN A 91 -0.14 -7.06 0.80
CA ASN A 91 0.95 -7.98 1.13
C ASN A 91 1.40 -7.76 2.59
N VAL A 92 0.65 -8.36 3.52
CA VAL A 92 0.87 -8.23 4.97
C VAL A 92 2.31 -8.56 5.39
N ILE A 93 2.92 -9.57 4.78
CA ILE A 93 4.30 -10.01 5.08
C ILE A 93 5.33 -8.92 4.75
N LYS A 94 5.10 -8.18 3.65
CA LYS A 94 5.97 -7.07 3.23
C LYS A 94 5.66 -5.76 3.94
N THR A 95 4.46 -5.58 4.48
CA THR A 95 4.09 -4.39 5.25
C THR A 95 4.92 -4.32 6.54
N LYS A 96 5.46 -3.13 6.82
CA LYS A 96 6.20 -2.82 8.05
C LYS A 96 5.60 -1.59 8.71
N ASP A 97 5.64 -1.57 10.04
CA ASP A 97 5.25 -0.43 10.87
C ASP A 97 6.52 0.24 11.40
N MET A 98 6.59 1.57 11.35
CA MET A 98 7.77 2.33 11.76
C MET A 98 7.33 3.52 12.62
N ILE A 99 7.79 3.52 13.87
CA ILE A 99 7.45 4.55 14.85
C ILE A 99 8.60 5.54 14.98
N ILE A 100 8.37 6.79 14.57
CA ILE A 100 9.34 7.87 14.71
C ILE A 100 8.94 8.75 15.91
N ASP A 101 9.74 8.72 16.97
CA ASP A 101 9.51 9.49 18.19
C ASP A 101 10.78 10.25 18.59
N PHE A 102 10.73 11.59 18.52
CA PHE A 102 11.86 12.47 18.85
C PHE A 102 11.89 12.90 20.33
N ARG A 103 10.95 12.41 21.15
CA ARG A 103 10.89 12.75 22.59
C ARG A 103 12.05 12.07 23.33
N ARG A 104 12.66 12.79 24.29
CA ARG A 104 13.69 12.23 25.19
C ARG A 104 13.23 11.02 25.99
N LYS A 105 11.93 10.96 26.30
CA LYS A 105 11.26 9.82 26.92
C LYS A 105 10.12 9.39 25.98
N PRO A 106 10.34 8.39 25.13
CA PRO A 106 9.31 7.92 24.22
C PRO A 106 8.14 7.33 25.01
N GLN A 107 6.94 7.44 24.44
CA GLN A 107 5.74 6.86 25.02
C GLN A 107 5.84 5.33 24.94
N GLN A 108 5.83 4.66 26.09
CA GLN A 108 6.03 3.21 26.18
C GLN A 108 4.82 2.39 25.71
N GLN A 109 3.61 2.93 25.80
CA GLN A 109 2.40 2.23 25.34
C GLN A 109 2.06 2.67 23.92
N ARG A 110 2.23 1.73 22.98
CA ARG A 110 1.70 1.78 21.60
C ARG A 110 1.08 0.42 21.32
N ASP A 111 -0.07 0.44 20.67
CA ASP A 111 -0.70 -0.80 20.25
C ASP A 111 -0.01 -1.32 19.00
N LEU A 112 0.03 -2.63 18.86
CA LEU A 112 0.56 -3.27 17.66
C LEU A 112 -0.43 -3.10 16.52
N SER A 113 0.08 -2.71 15.36
CA SER A 113 -0.71 -2.68 14.13
C SER A 113 -1.09 -4.10 13.71
N ILE A 114 -2.37 -4.33 13.44
CA ILE A 114 -2.90 -5.62 13.01
C ILE A 114 -3.56 -5.43 11.66
N ILE A 115 -3.22 -6.28 10.68
CA ILE A 115 -3.85 -6.31 9.36
C ILE A 115 -4.32 -7.73 9.10
N LYS A 116 -5.63 -7.90 8.86
CA LYS A 116 -6.25 -9.21 8.58
C LYS A 116 -5.88 -10.29 9.62
N GLY A 117 -5.88 -9.92 10.89
CA GLY A 117 -5.56 -10.80 12.03
C GLY A 117 -4.07 -11.09 12.23
N GLN A 118 -3.18 -10.49 11.44
CA GLN A 118 -1.74 -10.65 11.58
C GLN A 118 -1.10 -9.38 12.14
N THR A 119 -0.24 -9.55 13.14
CA THR A 119 0.57 -8.46 13.69
C THR A 119 1.62 -8.01 12.68
N ILE A 120 1.69 -6.71 12.44
CA ILE A 120 2.69 -6.10 11.56
C ILE A 120 4.01 -5.94 12.32
N GLU A 121 5.11 -6.32 11.66
CA GLU A 121 6.45 -6.16 12.21
C GLU A 121 6.80 -4.68 12.36
N GLN A 122 7.19 -4.29 13.58
CA GLN A 122 7.75 -2.97 13.85
C GLN A 122 9.25 -2.94 13.55
N VAL A 123 9.68 -1.98 12.74
CA VAL A 123 11.07 -1.83 12.31
C VAL A 123 11.65 -0.47 12.71
N LYS A 124 12.96 -0.42 12.94
CA LYS A 124 13.70 0.84 13.19
C LYS A 124 14.20 1.52 11.92
N SER A 125 14.17 0.80 10.80
CA SER A 125 14.65 1.27 9.51
C SER A 125 13.92 0.57 8.38
N TYR A 126 13.67 1.28 7.29
CA TYR A 126 13.02 0.71 6.11
C TYR A 126 13.55 1.35 4.82
N LYS A 127 13.66 0.58 3.74
CA LYS A 127 14.03 1.08 2.41
C LYS A 127 12.75 1.33 1.62
N TYR A 128 12.40 2.59 1.44
CA TYR A 128 11.22 3.04 0.69
C TYR A 128 11.64 3.79 -0.57
N LEU A 129 11.23 3.32 -1.75
CA LEU A 129 11.54 3.94 -3.05
C LEU A 129 13.03 4.30 -3.20
N GLU A 130 13.91 3.33 -2.97
CA GLU A 130 15.37 3.51 -2.98
C GLU A 130 15.95 4.48 -1.93
N THR A 131 15.11 5.07 -1.08
CA THR A 131 15.50 5.94 0.03
C THR A 131 15.42 5.18 1.35
N ARG A 132 16.45 5.28 2.19
CA ARG A 132 16.45 4.63 3.50
C ARG A 132 15.90 5.55 4.58
N LEU A 133 14.81 5.14 5.21
CA LEU A 133 14.25 5.76 6.41
C LEU A 133 14.92 5.15 7.64
N LEU A 134 15.40 5.99 8.55
CA LEU A 134 16.12 5.61 9.77
C LEU A 134 15.64 6.48 10.93
N ILE A 135 15.51 5.89 12.11
CA ILE A 135 15.38 6.64 13.35
C ILE A 135 16.77 6.82 13.94
N GLY A 136 17.19 8.07 14.14
CA GLY A 136 18.44 8.40 14.83
C GLY A 136 18.38 7.93 16.29
N SER A 137 19.46 7.27 16.72
CA SER A 137 19.66 6.85 18.13
C SER A 137 20.07 8.03 19.00
#